data_AF-A0A928Z401-F1
#
_entry.id   AF-A0A928Z401-F1
#
_cell.length_a   1.000
_cell.length_b   1.000
_cell.length_c   1.000
_cell.angle_alpha   90.00
_cell.angle_beta   90.00
_cell.angle_gamma   90.00
#
_symmetry.space_group_name_H-M   'P 1'
#
loop_
_entity.id
_entity.type
_entity.pdbx_description
1 polymer ?
#
loop_
_entity_poly.entity_id
_entity_poly.type
_entity_poly.pdbx_seq_one_letter_code
_entity_poly.pdbx_strand_id
1 'polypeptide(L)'
;MKLMHRILFVPAIALAILPSMTANANAQSALNRALQSCNRISDPLRRGNCQSAMRARQAQMDLVRSWTPHQRSLARQISQITYTYFQRNGQPIPVNRNSVLAVMQMIGANRQDIRFVIDRMRANYNAAIGINQADRLIKSTSRFLRCLERQGTGCVPGR
;
A
#
# COMPACT_ATOMS: atom_id res chain seq x y z
N MET A 1 -22.68 -5.94 30.55
CA MET A 1 -22.10 -4.84 29.75
C MET A 1 -21.16 -5.46 28.71
N LYS A 2 -21.56 -5.48 27.43
CA LYS A 2 -20.77 -6.04 26.33
C LYS A 2 -20.02 -4.90 25.64
N LEU A 3 -18.69 -4.87 25.76
CA LEU A 3 -17.85 -3.95 25.01
C LEU A 3 -16.70 -4.71 24.33
N MET A 4 -16.30 -4.17 23.19
CA MET A 4 -15.06 -4.44 22.43
C MET A 4 -15.18 -5.37 21.22
N HIS A 5 -15.58 -4.77 20.10
CA HIS A 5 -14.99 -5.03 18.78
C HIS A 5 -14.41 -3.71 18.27
N ARG A 6 -13.20 -3.35 18.72
CA ARG A 6 -12.44 -2.24 18.13
C ARG A 6 -11.66 -2.79 16.94
N ILE A 7 -12.32 -2.82 15.79
CA ILE A 7 -11.69 -2.98 14.49
C ILE A 7 -10.76 -1.77 14.29
N LEU A 8 -9.45 -2.01 14.41
CA LEU A 8 -8.41 -1.07 14.05
C LEU A 8 -8.58 -0.69 12.58
N PHE A 9 -9.02 0.55 12.36
CA PHE A 9 -8.98 1.24 11.07
C PHE A 9 -7.51 1.47 10.72
N VAL A 10 -6.92 0.57 9.94
CA VAL A 10 -5.70 0.89 9.20
C VAL A 10 -6.17 1.65 7.95
N PRO A 11 -5.72 2.90 7.72
CA PRO A 11 -6.08 3.61 6.51
C PRO A 11 -5.61 2.81 5.29
N ALA A 12 -6.39 2.87 4.22
CA ALA A 12 -6.23 2.14 2.95
C ALA A 12 -4.97 2.49 2.14
N ILE A 13 -3.88 2.85 2.83
CA ILE A 13 -2.71 3.51 2.30
C ILE A 13 -1.51 2.53 2.19
N ALA A 14 -1.58 1.32 2.78
CA ALA A 14 -0.55 0.29 2.64
C ALA A 14 -0.77 -0.66 1.43
N LEU A 15 -1.27 -0.16 0.30
CA LEU A 15 -1.71 -0.99 -0.83
C LEU A 15 -0.61 -1.25 -1.90
N ALA A 16 0.65 -1.39 -1.49
CA ALA A 16 1.74 -1.45 -2.46
C ALA A 16 2.94 -2.31 -2.04
N ILE A 17 2.64 -3.47 -1.46
CA ILE A 17 3.52 -4.62 -1.60
C ILE A 17 2.85 -5.53 -2.63
N LEU A 18 3.45 -5.66 -3.82
CA LEU A 18 3.02 -6.62 -4.82
C LEU A 18 3.04 -8.02 -4.18
N PRO A 19 1.90 -8.74 -4.09
CA PRO A 19 1.97 -10.17 -3.85
C PRO A 19 2.58 -10.82 -5.08
N SER A 20 3.51 -11.73 -4.85
CA SER A 20 4.05 -12.70 -5.79
C SER A 20 3.00 -13.22 -6.79
N MET A 21 3.36 -13.27 -8.07
CA MET A 21 2.48 -13.53 -9.22
C MET A 21 1.85 -14.94 -9.30
N THR A 22 1.86 -15.74 -8.24
CA THR A 22 1.25 -17.09 -8.20
C THR A 22 -0.19 -17.11 -7.67
N ALA A 23 -0.79 -15.97 -7.33
CA ALA A 23 -2.08 -15.91 -6.64
C ALA A 23 -3.30 -15.51 -7.52
N ASN A 24 -3.27 -15.64 -8.85
CA ASN A 24 -4.22 -14.90 -9.70
C ASN A 24 -5.71 -15.35 -9.59
N ALA A 25 -5.99 -16.64 -9.38
CA ALA A 25 -7.35 -17.13 -9.13
C ALA A 25 -7.79 -16.95 -7.67
N ASN A 26 -6.86 -17.17 -6.72
CA ASN A 26 -7.12 -17.04 -5.29
C ASN A 26 -7.26 -15.57 -4.84
N ALA A 27 -6.61 -14.64 -5.54
CA ALA A 27 -6.71 -13.20 -5.26
C ALA A 27 -8.08 -12.64 -5.69
N GLN A 28 -8.62 -13.09 -6.82
CA GLN A 28 -9.95 -12.66 -7.29
C GLN A 28 -11.05 -13.19 -6.36
N SER A 29 -10.96 -14.46 -5.95
CA SER A 29 -11.92 -15.05 -5.00
C SER A 29 -11.80 -14.46 -3.60
N ALA A 30 -10.59 -14.11 -3.15
CA ALA A 30 -10.39 -13.38 -1.90
C ALA A 30 -10.98 -11.96 -1.96
N LEU A 31 -10.84 -11.25 -3.08
CA LEU A 31 -11.41 -9.92 -3.25
C LEU A 31 -12.94 -9.93 -3.22
N ASN A 32 -13.56 -10.90 -3.90
CA ASN A 32 -15.01 -11.05 -3.90
C ASN A 32 -15.54 -11.33 -2.48
N ARG A 33 -14.84 -12.18 -1.71
CA ARG A 33 -15.16 -12.41 -0.28
C ARG A 33 -14.99 -11.14 0.57
N ALA A 34 -13.96 -10.35 0.32
CA ALA A 34 -13.74 -9.10 1.03
C ALA A 34 -14.84 -8.05 0.73
N LEU A 35 -15.27 -7.92 -0.52
CA LEU A 35 -16.41 -7.07 -0.90
C LEU A 35 -17.71 -7.50 -0.21
N GLN A 36 -17.99 -8.80 -0.14
CA GLN A 36 -19.15 -9.31 0.60
C GLN A 36 -19.06 -9.01 2.10
N SER A 37 -17.86 -9.06 2.68
CA SER A 37 -17.64 -8.65 4.08
C SER A 37 -17.91 -7.15 4.27
N CYS A 38 -17.45 -6.29 3.35
CA CYS A 38 -17.75 -4.86 3.39
C CYS A 38 -19.26 -4.59 3.40
N ASN A 39 -20.05 -5.33 2.63
CA ASN A 39 -21.51 -5.16 2.55
C ASN A 39 -22.23 -5.44 3.88
N ARG A 40 -21.62 -6.24 4.78
CA ARG A 40 -22.17 -6.55 6.10
C ARG A 40 -21.90 -5.45 7.14
N ILE A 41 -21.12 -4.41 6.81
CA ILE A 41 -20.89 -3.28 7.69
C ILE A 41 -22.16 -2.43 7.77
N SER A 42 -22.69 -2.23 8.98
CA SER A 42 -23.91 -1.47 9.24
C SER A 42 -23.72 0.03 8.99
N ASP A 43 -22.60 0.60 9.46
CA ASP A 43 -22.23 1.99 9.28
C ASP A 43 -22.00 2.33 7.79
N PRO A 44 -22.77 3.27 7.19
CA PRO A 44 -22.68 3.60 5.77
C PRO A 44 -21.32 4.16 5.35
N LEU A 45 -20.68 5.00 6.18
CA LEU A 45 -19.40 5.61 5.87
C LEU A 45 -18.28 4.56 5.88
N ARG A 46 -18.27 3.69 6.89
CA ARG A 46 -17.32 2.58 6.99
C ARG A 46 -17.50 1.57 5.86
N ARG A 47 -18.75 1.26 5.49
CA ARG A 47 -19.07 0.40 4.35
C ARG A 47 -18.56 1.00 3.04
N GLY A 48 -18.84 2.29 2.80
CA GLY A 48 -18.37 3.01 1.62
C GLY A 48 -16.84 3.03 1.50
N ASN A 49 -16.13 3.32 2.60
CA ASN A 49 -14.66 3.30 2.63
C ASN A 49 -14.10 1.90 2.34
N CYS A 50 -14.70 0.85 2.91
CA CYS A 50 -14.31 -0.54 2.68
C CYS A 50 -14.50 -0.93 1.20
N GLN A 51 -15.68 -0.64 0.64
CA GLN A 51 -15.98 -0.92 -0.77
C GLN A 51 -15.03 -0.16 -1.72
N SER A 52 -14.76 1.12 -1.46
CA SER A 52 -13.83 1.93 -2.23
C SER A 52 -12.41 1.35 -2.22
N ALA A 53 -11.92 0.92 -1.06
CA ALA A 53 -10.61 0.29 -0.95
C ALA A 53 -10.54 -1.03 -1.75
N MET A 54 -11.61 -1.84 -1.72
CA MET A 54 -11.67 -3.08 -2.49
C MET A 54 -11.74 -2.84 -4.00
N ARG A 55 -12.49 -1.83 -4.45
CA ARG A 55 -12.54 -1.44 -5.88
C ARG A 55 -11.19 -0.91 -6.37
N ALA A 56 -10.49 -0.12 -5.56
CA ALA A 56 -9.13 0.32 -5.87
C ALA A 56 -8.17 -0.88 -6.03
N ARG A 57 -8.33 -1.92 -5.19
CA ARG A 57 -7.57 -3.16 -5.32
C ARG A 57 -7.89 -3.92 -6.61
N GLN A 58 -9.16 -3.99 -7.01
CA GLN A 58 -9.56 -4.59 -8.29
C GLN A 58 -8.87 -3.88 -9.47
N ALA A 59 -8.99 -2.54 -9.53
CA ALA A 59 -8.41 -1.75 -10.60
C ALA A 59 -6.87 -1.93 -10.68
N GLN A 60 -6.19 -2.05 -9.53
CA GLN A 60 -4.77 -2.35 -9.48
C GLN A 60 -4.46 -3.74 -10.05
N MET A 61 -5.26 -4.76 -9.74
CA MET A 61 -5.07 -6.10 -10.28
C MET A 61 -5.29 -6.14 -11.80
N ASP A 62 -6.31 -5.45 -12.30
CA ASP A 62 -6.60 -5.38 -13.73
C ASP A 62 -5.50 -4.63 -14.49
N LEU A 63 -4.96 -3.55 -13.91
CA LEU A 63 -3.79 -2.86 -14.44
C LEU A 63 -2.56 -3.77 -14.51
N VAL A 64 -2.30 -4.59 -13.49
CA VAL A 64 -1.15 -5.53 -13.53
C VAL A 64 -1.35 -6.62 -14.58
N ARG A 65 -2.60 -7.05 -14.80
CA ARG A 65 -2.95 -8.05 -15.83
C ARG A 65 -2.80 -7.51 -17.25
N SER A 66 -2.99 -6.22 -17.47
CA SER A 66 -2.84 -5.60 -18.80
C SER A 66 -1.38 -5.38 -19.23
N TRP A 67 -0.41 -5.57 -18.32
CA TRP A 67 1.00 -5.38 -18.63
C TRP A 67 1.58 -6.49 -19.50
N THR A 68 2.38 -6.08 -20.49
CA THR A 68 3.19 -7.00 -21.29
C THR A 68 4.19 -7.76 -20.42
N PRO A 69 4.73 -8.92 -20.86
CA PRO A 69 5.78 -9.63 -20.13
C PRO A 69 7.00 -8.74 -19.81
N HIS A 70 7.39 -7.88 -20.75
CA HIS A 70 8.46 -6.87 -20.57
C HIS A 70 8.13 -5.89 -19.45
N GLN A 71 6.94 -5.28 -19.48
CA GLN A 71 6.48 -4.36 -18.44
C GLN A 71 6.39 -5.02 -17.06
N ARG A 72 5.96 -6.29 -17.00
CA ARG A 72 5.96 -7.08 -15.76
C ARG A 72 7.36 -7.37 -15.23
N SER A 73 8.35 -7.53 -16.11
CA SER A 73 9.76 -7.64 -15.72
C SER A 73 10.26 -6.31 -15.13
N LEU A 74 10.08 -5.21 -15.86
CA LEU A 74 10.49 -3.88 -15.42
C LEU A 74 9.84 -3.50 -14.08
N ALA A 75 8.53 -3.73 -13.92
CA ALA A 75 7.83 -3.42 -12.68
C ALA A 75 8.39 -4.17 -11.47
N ARG A 76 8.79 -5.43 -11.64
CA ARG A 76 9.45 -6.22 -10.57
C ARG A 76 10.80 -5.63 -10.21
N GLN A 77 11.63 -5.34 -11.20
CA GLN A 77 12.98 -4.79 -10.98
C GLN A 77 12.93 -3.39 -10.32
N ILE A 78 12.06 -2.50 -10.81
CA ILE A 78 11.84 -1.17 -10.21
C ILE A 78 11.39 -1.30 -8.75
N SER A 79 10.41 -2.17 -8.49
CA SER A 79 9.91 -2.37 -7.12
C SER A 79 11.01 -2.90 -6.19
N GLN A 80 11.84 -3.84 -6.67
CA GLN A 80 13.00 -4.34 -5.92
C GLN A 80 14.01 -3.24 -5.58
N ILE A 81 14.36 -2.40 -6.55
CA ILE A 81 15.29 -1.28 -6.34
C ILE A 81 14.70 -0.29 -5.33
N THR A 82 13.44 0.11 -5.52
CA THR A 82 12.78 1.07 -4.62
C THR A 82 12.64 0.53 -3.19
N TYR A 83 12.31 -0.75 -3.03
CA TYR A 83 12.22 -1.40 -1.73
C TYR A 83 13.59 -1.48 -1.04
N THR A 84 14.62 -1.90 -1.77
CA THR A 84 15.99 -2.00 -1.23
C THR A 84 16.51 -0.63 -0.79
N TYR A 85 16.27 0.41 -1.59
CA TYR A 85 16.63 1.77 -1.22
C TYR A 85 15.88 2.23 0.04
N PHE A 86 14.57 1.96 0.13
CA PHE A 86 13.78 2.33 1.29
C PHE A 86 14.26 1.63 2.57
N GLN A 87 14.55 0.33 2.51
CA GLN A 87 15.09 -0.43 3.63
C GLN A 87 16.42 0.13 4.15
N ARG A 88 17.26 0.66 3.25
CA ARG A 88 18.58 1.22 3.60
C ARG A 88 18.51 2.65 4.12
N ASN A 89 17.65 3.50 3.55
CA ASN A 89 17.66 4.94 3.81
C ASN A 89 16.49 5.41 4.69
N GLY A 90 15.49 4.56 4.94
CA GLY A 90 14.26 4.94 5.63
C GLY A 90 13.38 5.93 4.86
N GLN A 91 13.77 6.29 3.64
CA GLN A 91 13.09 7.25 2.76
C GLN A 91 12.92 6.65 1.36
N PRO A 92 11.83 6.97 0.66
CA PRO A 92 11.63 6.51 -0.70
C PRO A 92 12.57 7.19 -1.69
N ILE A 93 12.88 6.52 -2.81
CA ILE A 93 13.64 7.12 -3.92
C ILE A 93 12.86 8.34 -4.44
N PRO A 94 13.42 9.56 -4.40
CA PRO A 94 12.74 10.73 -4.94
C PRO A 94 12.52 10.56 -6.45
N VAL A 95 11.37 10.93 -6.99
CA VAL A 95 11.08 10.80 -8.42
C VAL A 95 11.47 12.08 -9.16
N ASN A 96 12.69 12.12 -9.68
CA ASN A 96 13.21 13.21 -10.48
C ASN A 96 14.01 12.66 -11.67
N ARG A 97 14.47 13.54 -12.56
CA ARG A 97 15.17 13.13 -13.80
C ARG A 97 16.37 12.23 -13.51
N ASN A 98 17.19 12.57 -12.51
CA ASN A 98 18.43 11.86 -12.21
C ASN A 98 18.15 10.46 -11.66
N SER A 99 17.19 10.34 -10.73
CA SER A 99 16.82 9.05 -10.16
C SER A 99 16.13 8.14 -11.18
N VAL A 100 15.30 8.70 -12.06
CA VAL A 100 14.67 7.94 -13.15
C VAL A 100 15.73 7.39 -14.10
N LEU A 101 16.68 8.21 -14.54
CA LEU A 101 17.77 7.77 -15.41
C LEU A 101 18.64 6.71 -14.74
N ALA A 102 18.98 6.87 -13.46
CA ALA A 102 19.73 5.87 -12.70
C ALA A 102 18.98 4.53 -12.62
N VAL A 103 17.68 4.55 -12.32
CA VAL A 103 16.85 3.33 -12.29
C VAL A 103 16.77 2.68 -13.67
N MET A 104 16.56 3.47 -14.73
CA MET A 104 16.57 2.95 -16.10
C MET A 104 17.88 2.27 -16.46
N GLN A 105 19.02 2.88 -16.11
CA GLN A 105 20.34 2.32 -16.35
C GLN A 105 20.55 1.01 -15.58
N MET A 106 20.15 0.95 -14.30
CA MET A 106 20.28 -0.25 -13.47
C MET A 106 19.49 -1.46 -13.99
N ILE A 107 18.34 -1.23 -14.63
CA ILE A 107 17.44 -2.29 -15.13
C ILE A 107 17.57 -2.52 -16.65
N GLY A 108 18.50 -1.83 -17.32
CA GLY A 108 18.66 -1.90 -18.77
C GLY A 108 17.41 -1.47 -19.55
N ALA A 109 16.64 -0.51 -19.04
CA ALA A 109 15.43 -0.03 -19.72
C ALA A 109 15.76 0.89 -20.90
N ASN A 110 15.00 0.75 -21.98
CA ASN A 110 15.16 1.56 -23.18
C ASN A 110 14.45 2.91 -23.05
N ARG A 111 14.75 3.87 -23.93
CA ARG A 111 14.06 5.18 -23.95
C ARG A 111 12.54 5.06 -24.06
N GLN A 112 12.03 4.04 -24.74
CA GLN A 112 10.59 3.79 -24.89
C GLN A 112 9.91 3.42 -23.57
N ASP A 113 10.66 2.90 -22.60
CA ASP A 113 10.14 2.48 -21.30
C ASP A 113 10.03 3.64 -20.29
N ILE A 114 10.58 4.82 -20.60
CA ILE A 114 10.74 5.93 -19.64
C ILE A 114 9.43 6.29 -18.94
N ARG A 115 8.32 6.35 -19.68
CA ARG A 115 7.01 6.69 -19.11
C ARG A 115 6.54 5.63 -18.12
N PHE A 116 6.69 4.35 -18.48
CA PHE A 116 6.35 3.24 -17.60
C PHE A 116 7.23 3.25 -16.34
N VAL A 117 8.53 3.53 -16.48
CA VAL A 117 9.45 3.62 -15.35
C VAL A 117 9.06 4.76 -14.39
N ILE A 118 8.76 5.95 -14.92
CA ILE A 118 8.28 7.09 -14.11
C ILE A 118 7.01 6.72 -13.35
N ASP A 119 6.02 6.15 -14.02
CA ASP A 119 4.74 5.79 -13.41
C ASP A 119 4.93 4.74 -12.30
N ARG A 120 5.80 3.75 -12.54
CA ARG A 120 6.13 2.74 -11.53
C ARG A 120 6.93 3.31 -10.36
N MET A 121 7.86 4.24 -10.60
CA MET A 121 8.60 4.91 -9.54
C MET A 121 7.66 5.78 -8.68
N ARG A 122 6.73 6.52 -9.29
CA ARG A 122 5.70 7.30 -8.56
C ARG A 122 4.80 6.40 -7.73
N ALA A 123 4.35 5.27 -8.27
CA ALA A 123 3.54 4.32 -7.53
C ALA A 123 4.28 3.77 -6.29
N ASN A 124 5.56 3.41 -6.43
CA ASN A 124 6.40 2.94 -5.31
C ASN A 124 6.75 4.05 -4.31
N TYR A 125 6.91 5.30 -4.76
CA TYR A 125 7.11 6.45 -3.88
C TYR A 125 5.89 6.69 -3.00
N ASN A 126 4.69 6.75 -3.60
CA ASN A 126 3.43 6.95 -2.89
C ASN A 126 3.15 5.80 -1.91
N ALA A 127 3.47 4.58 -2.31
CA ALA A 127 3.41 3.39 -1.45
C ALA A 127 4.21 3.55 -0.16
N ALA A 128 5.47 3.94 -0.29
CA ALA A 128 6.39 4.06 0.83
C ALA A 128 6.02 5.23 1.75
N ILE A 129 5.60 6.38 1.19
CA ILE A 129 5.00 7.47 2.00
C ILE A 129 3.81 6.94 2.79
N GLY A 130 2.96 6.18 2.10
CA GLY A 130 1.77 5.65 2.69
C GLY A 130 2.01 4.70 3.85
N ILE A 131 2.96 3.77 3.68
CA ILE A 131 3.41 2.85 4.74
C ILE A 131 3.95 3.65 5.93
N ASN A 132 4.79 4.67 5.69
CA ASN A 132 5.31 5.53 6.75
C ASN A 132 4.22 6.24 7.55
N GLN A 133 3.16 6.72 6.88
CA GLN A 133 2.03 7.36 7.56
C GLN A 133 1.21 6.35 8.36
N ALA A 134 0.94 5.17 7.79
CA ALA A 134 0.23 4.10 8.48
C ALA A 134 0.99 3.61 9.73
N ASP A 135 2.31 3.43 9.63
CA ASP A 135 3.16 3.04 10.76
C ASP A 135 3.16 4.07 11.89
N ARG A 136 3.20 5.36 11.55
CA ARG A 136 3.09 6.45 12.55
C ARG A 136 1.74 6.41 13.25
N LEU A 137 0.65 6.22 12.51
CA LEU A 137 -0.70 6.10 13.06
C LEU A 137 -0.84 4.88 13.98
N ILE A 138 -0.33 3.71 13.56
CA ILE A 138 -0.33 2.49 14.37
C ILE A 138 0.48 2.71 15.64
N LYS A 139 1.70 3.22 15.56
CA LYS A 139 2.55 3.50 16.73
C LYS A 139 1.92 4.51 17.69
N SER A 140 1.26 5.55 17.17
CA SER A 140 0.53 6.52 17.98
C SER A 140 -0.67 5.86 18.69
N THR A 141 -1.46 5.08 17.95
CA THR A 141 -2.62 4.35 18.48
C THR A 141 -2.22 3.33 19.54
N SER A 142 -1.16 2.54 19.31
CA SER A 142 -0.65 1.57 20.30
C SER A 142 -0.09 2.24 21.56
N ARG A 143 0.47 3.45 21.46
CA ARG A 143 0.87 4.22 22.65
C ARG A 143 -0.35 4.73 23.41
N PHE A 144 -1.34 5.25 22.71
CA PHE A 144 -2.59 5.70 23.31
C PHE A 144 -3.35 4.58 24.03
N LEU A 145 -3.49 3.41 23.39
CA LEU A 145 -4.13 2.24 24.00
C LEU A 145 -3.40 1.75 25.26
N ARG A 146 -2.07 1.63 25.20
CA ARG A 146 -1.27 1.27 26.39
C ARG A 146 -1.38 2.29 27.53
N CYS A 147 -1.52 3.57 27.20
CA CYS A 147 -1.75 4.61 28.19
C CYS A 147 -3.13 4.42 28.85
N LEU A 148 -4.19 4.22 28.07
CA LEU A 148 -5.54 3.97 28.60
C LEU A 148 -5.57 2.73 29.50
N GLU A 149 -4.89 1.66 29.10
CA GLU A 149 -4.79 0.42 29.88
C GLU A 149 -4.04 0.61 31.21
N ARG A 150 -3.09 1.54 31.29
CA ARG A 150 -2.26 1.75 32.50
C ARG A 150 -2.77 2.85 33.43
N GLN A 151 -3.39 3.90 32.91
CA GLN A 151 -3.71 5.11 33.68
C GLN A 151 -5.20 5.49 33.66
N GLY A 152 -6.03 4.80 32.88
CA GLY A 152 -7.49 4.97 32.86
C GLY A 152 -7.99 6.24 32.17
N THR A 153 -7.53 7.43 32.59
CA THR A 153 -7.93 8.74 32.02
C THR A 153 -6.74 9.70 31.94
N GLY A 154 -6.77 10.68 31.01
CA GLY A 154 -5.69 11.67 30.81
C GLY A 154 -4.75 11.40 29.62
N CYS A 155 -4.93 10.28 28.93
CA CYS A 155 -4.16 9.97 27.73
C CYS A 155 -4.62 10.87 26.57
N VAL A 156 -3.70 11.63 25.99
CA VAL A 156 -3.93 12.40 24.77
C VAL A 156 -3.21 11.68 23.63
N PRO A 157 -3.85 11.46 22.45
CA PRO A 157 -3.16 10.94 21.28
C PRO A 157 -1.97 11.83 20.96
N GLY A 158 -0.75 11.29 21.07
CA GLY A 158 0.48 12.05 20.90
C GLY A 158 0.56 12.67 19.51
N ARG A 159 0.81 13.98 19.46
CA ARG A 159 1.29 14.70 18.28
C ARG A 159 2.66 14.18 17.86
#